data_AF-A0A510ISV2-F1
#
_entry.id   AF-A0A510ISV2-F1
#
_cell.length_a   1.000
_cell.length_b   1.000
_cell.length_c   1.000
_cell.angle_alpha   90.00
_cell.angle_beta   90.00
_cell.angle_gamma   90.00
#
_symmetry.space_group_name_H-M   'P 1'
#
loop_
_entity.id
_entity.type
_entity.pdbx_description
1 polymer ?
#
loop_
_entity_poly.entity_id
_entity_poly.type
_entity_poly.pdbx_seq_one_letter_code
_entity_poly.pdbx_strand_id
1 'polypeptide(L)'
;MQNFGVGINGVPFDPSAAEWYLGIRGLWRYEALSGAIPLGVDDNFAHVQPNGAYHYHGLPTGLLARLQVTPQRHSPLIGWAADGFPIYALYGFLDSQSSESGIVKMRSSYRVKAGPRSTGSKQPGGYYDGTFVADYEYVKGSGSLDECNGRFVHTPDFPEGTYAYFLTEEWPIIPRCYKGTPSEDFRRGLQKTPLKREMRRGFG
;
A
#
# COMPACT_ATOMS: atom_id res chain seq x y z
N MET A 1 -9.12 -2.33 10.76
CA MET A 1 -8.10 -1.94 9.76
C MET A 1 -8.38 -2.76 8.51
N GLN A 2 -8.05 -2.26 7.32
CA GLN A 2 -8.31 -2.94 6.04
C GLN A 2 -6.96 -3.24 5.39
N ASN A 3 -6.82 -4.37 4.69
CA ASN A 3 -5.67 -4.58 3.82
C ASN A 3 -5.81 -3.67 2.59
N PHE A 4 -4.71 -3.10 2.12
CA PHE A 4 -4.72 -2.29 0.90
C PHE A 4 -5.14 -3.11 -0.32
N GLY A 5 -4.66 -4.35 -0.39
CA GLY A 5 -4.94 -5.25 -1.50
C GLY A 5 -4.38 -6.62 -1.20
N VAL A 6 -4.36 -7.45 -2.24
CA VAL A 6 -3.79 -8.80 -2.17
C VAL A 6 -2.92 -9.03 -3.39
N GLY A 7 -1.74 -9.61 -3.16
CA GLY A 7 -0.86 -10.06 -4.23
C GLY A 7 -1.48 -11.22 -4.99
N ILE A 8 -1.06 -11.44 -6.24
CA ILE A 8 -1.50 -12.60 -7.03
C ILE A 8 -1.11 -13.95 -6.38
N ASN A 9 -0.19 -13.92 -5.42
CA ASN A 9 0.19 -15.08 -4.60
C ASN A 9 -0.68 -15.24 -3.33
N GLY A 10 -1.74 -14.45 -3.17
CA GLY A 10 -2.67 -14.52 -2.04
C GLY A 10 -2.20 -13.81 -0.76
N VAL A 11 -1.00 -13.22 -0.76
CA VAL A 11 -0.47 -12.51 0.42
C VAL A 11 -1.00 -11.07 0.44
N PRO A 12 -1.62 -10.61 1.55
CA PRO A 12 -2.13 -9.25 1.64
C PRO A 12 -1.04 -8.18 1.66
N PHE A 13 -1.35 -7.04 1.06
CA PHE A 13 -0.61 -5.79 1.27
C PHE A 13 -1.22 -5.05 2.46
N ASP A 14 -0.46 -4.91 3.53
CA ASP A 14 -0.85 -4.14 4.71
C ASP A 14 0.25 -3.14 5.06
N PRO A 15 0.11 -1.89 4.62
CA PRO A 15 1.22 -0.97 4.71
C PRO A 15 1.38 -0.40 6.13
N SER A 16 0.37 -0.52 6.98
CA SER A 16 0.31 0.23 8.25
C SER A 16 0.85 -0.56 9.43
N ALA A 17 1.73 0.07 10.21
CA ALA A 17 2.06 -0.38 11.55
C ALA A 17 0.85 -0.24 12.50
N ALA A 18 0.77 -1.09 13.53
CA ALA A 18 -0.20 -0.96 14.62
C ALA A 18 0.33 -0.10 15.78
N GLU A 19 1.58 0.35 15.67
CA GLU A 19 2.37 1.02 16.69
C GLU A 19 2.20 2.53 16.60
N TRP A 20 1.97 3.14 17.77
CA TRP A 20 1.74 4.56 17.92
C TRP A 20 2.72 5.13 18.94
N TYR A 21 3.10 6.41 18.78
CA TYR A 21 3.92 7.10 19.76
C TYR A 21 3.27 7.05 21.15
N LEU A 22 4.02 6.59 22.15
CA LEU A 22 3.55 6.34 23.53
C LEU A 22 2.34 5.38 23.63
N GLY A 23 2.06 4.59 22.59
CA GLY A 23 0.87 3.74 22.51
C GLY A 23 -0.45 4.52 22.33
N ILE A 24 -0.39 5.84 22.11
CA ILE A 24 -1.58 6.69 22.00
C ILE A 24 -2.02 6.77 20.54
N ARG A 25 -3.18 6.18 20.22
CA ARG A 25 -3.79 6.29 18.89
C ARG A 25 -4.08 7.76 18.56
N GLY A 26 -3.63 8.24 17.40
CA GLY A 26 -3.77 9.66 17.04
C GLY A 26 -3.10 10.03 15.73
N LEU A 27 -2.25 11.05 15.74
CA LEU A 27 -1.50 11.53 14.57
C LEU A 27 -0.20 10.74 14.36
N TRP A 28 0.49 10.42 15.45
CA TRP A 28 1.85 9.87 15.44
C TRP A 28 1.84 8.34 15.38
N ARG A 29 1.51 7.81 14.19
CA ARG A 29 1.70 6.40 13.86
C ARG A 29 3.09 6.18 13.29
N TYR A 30 3.82 5.18 13.76
CA TYR A 30 5.10 4.83 13.17
C TYR A 30 4.91 4.40 11.71
N GLU A 31 5.85 4.78 10.85
CA GLU A 31 5.97 4.20 9.52
C GLU A 31 6.63 2.83 9.65
N ALA A 32 6.00 1.80 9.09
CA ALA A 32 6.36 0.40 9.32
C ALA A 32 7.82 0.09 8.96
N LEU A 33 8.30 0.70 7.89
CA LEU A 33 9.66 0.49 7.37
C LEU A 33 10.62 1.65 7.66
N SER A 34 10.30 2.51 8.65
CA SER A 34 11.19 3.60 9.06
C SER A 34 12.45 3.15 9.81
N GLY A 35 12.45 1.92 10.34
CA GLY A 35 13.51 1.41 11.21
C GLY A 35 13.42 1.90 12.66
N ALA A 36 12.46 2.76 13.00
CA ALA A 36 12.28 3.28 14.37
C ALA A 36 11.69 2.26 15.35
N ILE A 37 11.07 1.20 14.84
CA ILE A 37 10.50 0.11 15.63
C ILE A 37 10.91 -1.24 15.02
N PRO A 38 11.23 -2.25 15.84
CA PRO A 38 11.59 -3.58 15.35
C PRO A 38 10.31 -4.38 15.03
N LEU A 39 9.76 -4.20 13.82
CA LEU A 39 8.61 -5.00 13.36
C LEU A 39 8.97 -6.47 13.06
N GLY A 40 10.26 -6.79 12.93
CA GLY A 40 10.70 -8.15 12.59
C GLY A 40 10.30 -8.55 11.17
N VAL A 41 10.38 -7.61 10.22
CA VAL A 41 10.16 -7.90 8.80
C VAL A 41 11.28 -8.77 8.24
N ASP A 42 10.93 -9.65 7.31
CA ASP A 42 11.86 -10.48 6.55
C ASP A 42 12.35 -9.80 5.27
N ASP A 43 13.07 -10.53 4.42
CA ASP A 43 13.62 -10.05 3.14
C ASP A 43 12.54 -9.65 2.10
N ASN A 44 11.27 -9.99 2.34
CA ASN A 44 10.13 -9.55 1.55
C ASN A 44 9.44 -8.33 2.15
N PHE A 45 10.04 -7.70 3.16
CA PHE A 45 9.46 -6.61 3.94
C PHE A 45 8.10 -6.99 4.53
N ALA A 46 7.99 -8.24 4.99
CA ALA A 46 6.76 -8.84 5.50
C ALA A 46 7.00 -9.55 6.82
N HIS A 47 5.91 -9.85 7.53
CA HIS A 47 5.97 -10.69 8.71
C HIS A 47 4.63 -11.36 8.98
N VAL A 48 4.60 -12.27 9.95
CA VAL A 48 3.38 -12.89 10.46
C VAL A 48 2.75 -12.03 11.55
N GLN A 49 1.42 -11.94 11.58
CA GLN A 49 0.65 -11.41 12.70
C GLN A 49 0.50 -12.49 13.79
N PRO A 50 0.06 -12.13 15.02
CA PRO A 50 -0.20 -13.10 16.09
C PRO A 50 -1.18 -14.22 15.73
N ASN A 51 -2.07 -14.01 14.75
CA ASN A 51 -2.98 -15.02 14.23
C ASN A 51 -2.36 -15.93 13.15
N GLY A 52 -1.06 -15.77 12.86
CA GLY A 52 -0.32 -16.52 11.85
C GLY A 52 -0.44 -15.99 10.42
N ALA A 53 -1.24 -14.95 10.16
CA ALA A 53 -1.38 -14.39 8.82
C ALA A 53 -0.12 -13.61 8.42
N TYR A 54 0.48 -13.97 7.29
CA TYR A 54 1.63 -13.29 6.71
C TYR A 54 1.19 -12.16 5.76
N HIS A 55 1.82 -10.99 5.83
CA HIS A 55 1.46 -9.82 5.01
C HIS A 55 2.67 -8.91 4.72
N TYR A 56 2.62 -8.19 3.59
CA TYR A 56 3.65 -7.25 3.17
C TYR A 56 3.44 -5.85 3.77
N HIS A 57 4.51 -5.26 4.32
CA HIS A 57 4.63 -3.83 4.60
C HIS A 57 5.36 -3.07 3.48
N GLY A 58 6.14 -3.77 2.64
CA GLY A 58 6.95 -3.17 1.58
C GLY A 58 6.89 -3.90 0.24
N LEU A 59 7.96 -3.78 -0.54
CA LEU A 59 8.09 -4.44 -1.83
C LEU A 59 8.19 -5.96 -1.63
N PRO A 60 7.33 -6.77 -2.26
CA PRO A 60 7.35 -8.21 -2.06
C PRO A 60 8.51 -8.85 -2.86
N THR A 61 9.75 -8.70 -2.41
CA THR A 61 10.99 -8.99 -3.16
C THR A 61 10.96 -10.36 -3.85
N GLY A 62 10.58 -11.43 -3.14
CA GLY A 62 10.48 -12.76 -3.70
C GLY A 62 9.40 -12.90 -4.79
N LEU A 63 8.26 -12.21 -4.66
CA LEU A 63 7.24 -12.16 -5.70
C LEU A 63 7.76 -11.38 -6.92
N LEU A 64 8.39 -10.22 -6.72
CA LEU A 64 8.94 -9.42 -7.81
C LEU A 64 10.03 -10.18 -8.59
N ALA A 65 10.89 -10.92 -7.88
CA ALA A 65 11.89 -11.79 -8.49
C ALA A 65 11.25 -12.93 -9.30
N ARG A 66 10.24 -13.62 -8.72
CA ARG A 66 9.49 -14.69 -9.43
C ARG A 66 8.81 -14.17 -10.69
N LEU A 67 8.32 -12.93 -10.67
CA LEU A 67 7.67 -12.27 -11.81
C LEU A 67 8.66 -11.57 -12.75
N GLN A 68 9.96 -11.66 -12.47
CA GLN A 68 11.03 -11.09 -13.29
C GLN A 68 10.82 -9.60 -13.55
N VAL A 69 10.47 -8.85 -12.48
CA VAL A 69 10.36 -7.39 -12.52
C VAL A 69 11.73 -6.79 -12.79
N THR A 70 11.81 -5.90 -13.77
CA THR A 70 13.08 -5.38 -14.29
C THR A 70 12.85 -4.02 -14.98
N PRO A 71 13.83 -3.10 -14.99
CA PRO A 71 13.64 -1.75 -15.56
C PRO A 71 13.44 -1.71 -17.09
N GLN A 72 13.61 -2.83 -17.81
CA GLN A 72 13.49 -2.91 -19.27
C GLN A 72 12.06 -3.12 -19.78
N ARG A 73 11.10 -3.39 -18.91
CA ARG A 73 9.70 -3.64 -19.30
C ARG A 73 8.73 -3.08 -18.27
N HIS A 74 7.49 -2.82 -18.71
CA HIS A 74 6.40 -2.54 -17.78
C HIS A 74 6.26 -3.70 -16.80
N SER A 75 6.08 -3.39 -15.53
CA SER A 75 5.92 -4.45 -14.54
C SER A 75 4.66 -5.27 -14.79
N PRO A 76 4.72 -6.60 -14.61
CA PRO A 76 3.51 -7.42 -14.66
C PRO A 76 2.58 -7.04 -13.51
N LEU A 77 1.28 -7.34 -13.68
CA LEU A 77 0.30 -7.24 -12.62
C LEU A 77 0.76 -8.08 -11.41
N ILE A 78 0.89 -7.44 -10.24
CA ILE A 78 1.35 -8.13 -9.02
C ILE A 78 0.25 -8.34 -7.99
N GLY A 79 -0.91 -7.71 -8.16
CA GLY A 79 -2.04 -7.85 -7.25
C GLY A 79 -3.22 -6.96 -7.60
N TRP A 80 -4.22 -6.98 -6.73
CA TRP A 80 -5.43 -6.20 -6.84
C TRP A 80 -5.66 -5.43 -5.54
N ALA A 81 -5.96 -4.14 -5.67
CA ALA A 81 -6.36 -3.31 -4.54
C ALA A 81 -7.79 -3.65 -4.11
N ALA A 82 -8.14 -3.31 -2.87
CA ALA A 82 -9.46 -3.60 -2.31
C ALA A 82 -10.61 -2.93 -3.08
N ASP A 83 -10.35 -1.83 -3.80
CA ASP A 83 -11.30 -1.13 -4.66
C ASP A 83 -11.34 -1.64 -6.11
N GLY A 84 -10.62 -2.74 -6.40
CA GLY A 84 -10.69 -3.45 -7.68
C GLY A 84 -9.69 -2.98 -8.75
N PHE A 85 -8.87 -1.96 -8.47
CA PHE A 85 -7.85 -1.53 -9.42
C PHE A 85 -6.58 -2.41 -9.36
N PRO A 86 -5.88 -2.59 -10.49
CA PRO A 86 -4.64 -3.35 -10.54
C PRO A 86 -3.52 -2.68 -9.75
N ILE A 87 -2.63 -3.51 -9.22
CA ILE A 87 -1.38 -3.10 -8.56
C ILE A 87 -0.20 -3.59 -9.41
N TYR A 88 0.66 -2.65 -9.81
CA TYR A 88 1.97 -2.90 -10.39
C TYR A 88 3.07 -2.50 -9.39
N ALA A 89 4.33 -2.77 -9.70
CA ALA A 89 5.46 -2.35 -8.86
C ALA A 89 6.57 -1.72 -9.69
N LEU A 90 7.16 -0.63 -9.20
CA LEU A 90 8.41 -0.01 -9.67
C LEU A 90 8.42 0.59 -11.07
N TYR A 91 7.90 -0.07 -12.10
CA TYR A 91 8.10 0.32 -13.50
C TYR A 91 6.78 0.33 -14.27
N GLY A 92 6.64 1.35 -15.10
CA GLY A 92 5.58 1.41 -16.10
C GLY A 92 5.99 2.23 -17.32
N PHE A 93 5.04 2.47 -18.22
CA PHE A 93 5.29 3.20 -19.46
C PHE A 93 5.62 4.68 -19.19
N LEU A 94 6.56 5.24 -19.94
CA LEU A 94 6.97 6.64 -19.81
C LEU A 94 5.79 7.56 -20.11
N ASP A 95 5.13 7.32 -21.25
CA ASP A 95 3.83 7.89 -21.55
C ASP A 95 2.74 6.95 -21.05
N SER A 96 1.88 7.44 -20.15
CA SER A 96 0.80 6.61 -19.60
C SER A 96 -0.30 6.29 -20.63
N GLN A 97 -0.32 6.98 -21.77
CA GLN A 97 -1.29 6.76 -22.84
C GLN A 97 -0.79 5.78 -23.92
N SER A 98 0.48 5.38 -23.89
CA SER A 98 1.07 4.54 -24.94
C SER A 98 1.93 3.41 -24.37
N SER A 99 1.50 2.17 -24.64
CA SER A 99 2.26 0.95 -24.34
C SER A 99 3.48 0.73 -25.26
N GLU A 100 3.63 1.57 -26.28
CA GLU A 100 4.80 1.59 -27.16
C GLU A 100 5.90 2.55 -26.67
N SER A 101 5.59 3.35 -25.64
CA SER A 101 6.57 4.27 -25.06
C SER A 101 7.66 3.53 -24.27
N GLY A 102 8.76 4.23 -23.98
CA GLY A 102 9.84 3.70 -23.15
C GLY A 102 9.37 3.34 -21.73
N ILE A 103 10.23 2.71 -20.95
CA ILE A 103 9.93 2.33 -19.56
C ILE A 103 10.55 3.34 -18.61
N VAL A 104 9.81 3.71 -17.58
CA VAL A 104 10.28 4.60 -16.52
C VAL A 104 9.99 4.01 -15.15
N LYS A 105 10.86 4.33 -14.19
CA LYS A 105 10.63 4.03 -12.79
C LYS A 105 9.55 4.95 -12.23
N MET A 106 8.51 4.37 -11.63
CA MET A 106 7.45 5.11 -10.98
C MET A 106 7.93 5.65 -9.65
N ARG A 107 7.67 6.95 -9.42
CA ARG A 107 8.07 7.68 -8.21
C ARG A 107 6.86 8.25 -7.53
N SER A 108 6.78 8.07 -6.21
CA SER A 108 5.76 8.73 -5.42
C SER A 108 5.94 10.25 -5.51
N SER A 109 4.83 10.97 -5.33
CA SER A 109 4.85 12.43 -5.23
C SER A 109 4.87 12.88 -3.77
N TYR A 110 5.58 12.16 -2.91
CA TYR A 110 5.67 12.43 -1.48
C TYR A 110 7.09 12.72 -1.06
N ARG A 111 7.23 13.55 -0.02
CA ARG A 111 8.52 13.81 0.62
C ARG A 111 8.34 13.93 2.12
N VAL A 112 9.44 13.81 2.84
CA VAL A 112 9.50 14.18 4.26
C VAL A 112 9.36 15.70 4.36
N LYS A 113 8.50 16.17 5.25
CA LYS A 113 8.34 17.60 5.56
C LYS A 113 9.66 18.18 6.07
N ALA A 114 9.85 19.48 5.86
CA ALA A 114 10.99 20.19 6.45
C ALA A 114 10.65 20.70 7.86
N GLY A 115 11.69 20.84 8.70
CA GLY A 115 11.59 21.54 9.99
C GLY A 115 11.21 20.66 11.19
N PRO A 116 11.02 21.27 12.37
CA PRO A 116 10.73 20.56 13.60
C PRO A 116 9.27 20.12 13.68
N ARG A 117 9.03 18.96 14.30
CA ARG A 117 7.71 18.56 14.77
C ARG A 117 7.29 19.43 15.96
N SER A 118 5.98 19.49 16.20
CA SER A 118 5.45 20.10 17.42
C SER A 118 6.05 19.44 18.68
N THR A 119 6.21 20.21 19.75
CA THR A 119 6.70 19.74 21.06
C THR A 119 5.59 19.68 22.09
N GLY A 120 5.70 18.80 23.08
CA GLY A 120 4.72 18.66 24.17
C GLY A 120 4.57 17.23 24.66
N SER A 121 3.76 17.00 25.70
CA SER A 121 3.66 15.70 26.40
C SER A 121 3.17 14.52 25.55
N LYS A 122 2.50 14.79 24.42
CA LYS A 122 2.02 13.76 23.47
C LYS A 122 2.58 13.96 22.05
N GLN A 123 3.64 14.74 21.94
CA GLN A 123 4.30 15.02 20.66
C GLN A 123 5.70 14.40 20.70
N PRO A 124 6.15 13.75 19.61
CA PRO A 124 7.48 13.14 19.55
C PRO A 124 8.61 14.17 19.53
N GLY A 125 8.33 15.42 19.15
CA GLY A 125 9.38 16.44 18.97
C GLY A 125 10.39 16.04 17.89
N GLY A 126 11.56 16.67 17.92
CA GLY A 126 12.61 16.46 16.91
C GLY A 126 12.23 17.03 15.54
N TYR A 127 12.95 16.61 14.49
CA TYR A 127 12.67 16.98 13.10
C TYR A 127 11.83 15.93 12.40
N TYR A 128 11.06 16.33 11.40
CA TYR A 128 10.47 15.38 10.46
C TYR A 128 11.60 14.58 9.80
N ASP A 129 11.60 13.26 9.98
CA ASP A 129 12.68 12.36 9.52
C ASP A 129 12.14 11.08 8.86
N GLY A 130 10.83 10.92 8.76
CA GLY A 130 10.18 9.74 8.17
C GLY A 130 9.87 8.63 9.18
N THR A 131 10.19 8.81 10.47
CA THR A 131 9.81 7.90 11.56
C THR A 131 8.31 7.67 11.64
N PHE A 132 7.52 8.72 11.42
CA PHE A 132 6.07 8.65 11.48
C PHE A 132 5.44 8.85 10.11
N VAL A 133 4.30 8.19 9.87
CA VAL A 133 3.47 8.41 8.68
C VAL A 133 3.15 9.90 8.49
N ALA A 134 2.90 10.59 9.61
CA ALA A 134 2.59 12.01 9.64
C ALA A 134 3.77 12.93 9.30
N ASP A 135 4.98 12.39 9.08
CA ASP A 135 6.13 13.17 8.64
C ASP A 135 6.13 13.46 7.15
N TYR A 136 5.36 12.71 6.37
CA TYR A 136 5.31 12.84 4.92
C TYR A 136 4.22 13.83 4.48
N GLU A 137 4.47 14.53 3.39
CA GLU A 137 3.51 15.41 2.72
C GLU A 137 3.46 15.11 1.22
N TYR A 138 2.26 15.20 0.64
CA TYR A 138 2.06 15.09 -0.80
C TYR A 138 2.46 16.40 -1.47
N VAL A 139 3.27 16.31 -2.51
CA VAL A 139 3.69 17.43 -3.35
C VAL A 139 3.37 17.08 -4.79
N LYS A 140 2.22 17.57 -5.27
CA LYS A 140 1.74 17.32 -6.62
C LYS A 140 2.83 17.58 -7.68
N GLY A 141 3.09 16.58 -8.52
CA GLY A 141 4.06 16.68 -9.61
C GLY A 141 5.54 16.56 -9.20
N SER A 142 5.84 16.27 -7.93
CA SER A 142 7.22 15.95 -7.51
C SER A 142 7.68 14.56 -7.96
N GLY A 143 6.73 13.65 -8.19
CA GLY A 143 6.93 12.34 -8.80
C GLY A 143 5.99 12.11 -9.98
N SER A 144 5.84 10.84 -10.36
CA SER A 144 5.01 10.42 -11.51
C SER A 144 3.62 9.94 -11.12
N LEU A 145 3.32 9.86 -9.82
CA LEU A 145 2.09 9.30 -9.27
C LEU A 145 1.28 10.36 -8.51
N ASP A 146 -0.03 10.13 -8.40
CA ASP A 146 -0.94 10.98 -7.65
C ASP A 146 -0.89 10.74 -6.13
N GLU A 147 -1.78 11.38 -5.38
CA GLU A 147 -1.86 11.27 -3.92
C GLU A 147 -2.18 9.85 -3.42
N CYS A 148 -2.75 8.97 -4.24
CA CYS A 148 -2.94 7.56 -3.88
C CYS A 148 -1.86 6.65 -4.45
N ASN A 149 -0.73 7.22 -4.88
CA ASN A 149 0.40 6.48 -5.44
C ASN A 149 -0.01 5.64 -6.66
N GLY A 150 -0.92 6.19 -7.47
CA GLY A 150 -1.36 5.59 -8.72
C GLY A 150 -1.42 6.61 -9.85
N ARG A 151 -1.83 6.14 -11.03
CA ARG A 151 -2.14 7.00 -12.19
C ARG A 151 -3.01 6.22 -13.18
N PHE A 152 -3.68 6.92 -14.09
CA PHE A 152 -4.36 6.30 -15.21
C PHE A 152 -3.34 5.86 -16.27
N VAL A 153 -3.45 4.61 -16.75
CA VAL A 153 -2.52 3.97 -17.68
C VAL A 153 -3.26 3.17 -18.74
N HIS A 154 -2.72 3.14 -19.95
CA HIS A 154 -2.99 2.14 -20.97
C HIS A 154 -1.89 1.07 -20.91
N THR A 155 -2.29 -0.19 -20.85
CA THR A 155 -1.35 -1.32 -20.77
C THR A 155 -1.85 -2.45 -21.67
N PRO A 156 -1.00 -3.43 -22.03
CA PRO A 156 -1.46 -4.61 -22.76
C PRO A 156 -2.61 -5.35 -22.06
N ASP A 157 -2.61 -5.39 -20.72
CA ASP A 157 -3.68 -6.00 -19.92
C ASP A 157 -4.96 -5.16 -19.90
N PHE A 158 -4.85 -3.85 -20.12
CA PHE A 158 -5.94 -2.87 -20.08
C PHE A 158 -5.81 -1.87 -21.24
N PRO A 159 -6.13 -2.27 -22.48
CA PRO A 159 -5.93 -1.44 -23.67
C PRO A 159 -6.85 -0.23 -23.73
N GLU A 160 -8.05 -0.33 -23.15
CA GLU A 160 -9.00 0.79 -22.99
C GLU A 160 -8.61 1.75 -21.85
N GLY A 161 -7.53 1.44 -21.14
CA GLY A 161 -7.05 2.21 -20.01
C GLY A 161 -7.71 1.85 -18.68
N THR A 162 -6.96 2.05 -17.60
CA THR A 162 -7.45 1.86 -16.23
C THR A 162 -6.65 2.72 -15.27
N TYR A 163 -7.22 3.02 -14.10
CA TYR A 163 -6.40 3.51 -13.00
C TYR A 163 -5.61 2.35 -12.40
N ALA A 164 -4.32 2.55 -12.14
CA ALA A 164 -3.47 1.53 -11.54
C ALA A 164 -2.65 2.13 -10.40
N TYR A 165 -2.49 1.34 -9.33
CA TYR A 165 -1.57 1.65 -8.26
C TYR A 165 -0.18 1.13 -8.56
N PHE A 166 0.82 1.78 -8.00
CA PHE A 166 2.20 1.35 -8.08
C PHE A 166 2.79 1.21 -6.68
N LEU A 167 3.46 0.09 -6.44
CA LEU A 167 4.43 0.01 -5.35
C LEU A 167 5.70 0.77 -5.76
N THR A 168 6.26 1.56 -4.86
CA THR A 168 7.46 2.39 -5.11
C THR A 168 8.62 2.01 -4.18
N GLU A 169 9.84 2.45 -4.49
CA GLU A 169 10.97 2.28 -3.55
C GLU A 169 10.92 3.26 -2.39
N GLU A 170 10.44 4.47 -2.66
CA GLU A 170 10.32 5.54 -1.68
C GLU A 170 8.88 5.59 -1.15
N TRP A 171 8.72 6.25 0.00
CA TRP A 171 7.42 6.34 0.67
C TRP A 171 6.39 7.06 -0.22
N PRO A 172 5.13 6.59 -0.27
CA PRO A 172 4.66 5.35 0.35
C PRO A 172 5.00 4.15 -0.54
N ILE A 173 5.73 3.16 0.01
CA ILE A 173 6.10 1.95 -0.74
C ILE A 173 4.86 1.20 -1.20
N ILE A 174 3.90 0.99 -0.30
CA ILE A 174 2.55 0.53 -0.61
C ILE A 174 1.59 1.71 -0.44
N PRO A 175 0.66 1.94 -1.39
CA PRO A 175 -0.32 3.03 -1.32
C PRO A 175 -1.09 3.13 0.01
N ARG A 176 -1.50 4.35 0.35
CA ARG A 176 -2.18 4.68 1.63
C ARG A 176 -3.64 5.09 1.49
N CYS A 177 -4.14 5.25 0.27
CA CYS A 177 -5.53 5.57 -0.01
C CYS A 177 -6.05 4.83 -1.25
N TYR A 178 -7.37 4.86 -1.40
CA TYR A 178 -8.07 4.29 -2.53
C TYR A 178 -8.62 5.40 -3.43
N LYS A 179 -8.58 5.15 -4.73
CA LYS A 179 -9.21 5.93 -5.78
C LYS A 179 -10.70 5.64 -5.86
N GLY A 180 -11.07 4.37 -5.68
CA GLY A 180 -12.45 3.90 -5.61
C GLY A 180 -12.92 3.60 -4.19
N THR A 181 -14.02 2.86 -4.10
CA THR A 181 -14.57 2.37 -2.83
C THR A 181 -14.05 0.97 -2.55
N PRO A 182 -13.29 0.76 -1.47
CA PRO A 182 -12.72 -0.56 -1.19
C PRO A 182 -13.80 -1.55 -0.68
N SER A 183 -13.71 -2.81 -1.12
CA SER A 183 -14.60 -3.88 -0.68
C SER A 183 -14.42 -4.19 0.81
N GLU A 184 -15.54 -4.40 1.49
CA GLU A 184 -15.60 -4.82 2.89
C GLU A 184 -14.92 -6.18 3.13
N ASP A 185 -14.76 -7.01 2.08
CA ASP A 185 -14.07 -8.30 2.16
C ASP A 185 -12.60 -8.17 2.57
N PHE A 186 -11.98 -7.00 2.35
CA PHE A 186 -10.61 -6.71 2.75
C PHE A 186 -10.48 -6.22 4.21
N ARG A 187 -11.59 -6.10 4.95
CA ARG A 187 -11.53 -5.72 6.36
C ARG A 187 -10.94 -6.83 7.22
N ARG A 188 -9.96 -6.45 8.05
CA ARG A 188 -9.39 -7.34 9.06
C ARG A 188 -10.20 -7.31 10.35
N GLY A 189 -10.45 -8.49 10.91
CA GLY A 189 -11.23 -8.72 12.12
C GLY A 189 -12.34 -9.76 11.87
N LEU A 190 -12.98 -10.25 12.94
CA LEU A 190 -14.12 -11.18 12.81
C LEU A 190 -15.17 -10.55 11.90
N GLN A 191 -15.35 -11.12 10.70
CA GLN A 191 -16.59 -10.94 9.97
C GLN A 191 -17.69 -11.42 10.93
N LYS A 192 -18.57 -10.51 11.37
CA LYS A 192 -19.81 -10.94 12.00
C LYS A 192 -20.57 -11.68 10.90
N THR A 193 -20.50 -13.01 10.91
CA THR A 193 -21.31 -13.85 10.06
C THR A 193 -22.75 -13.34 10.16
N PRO A 194 -23.43 -13.02 9.04
CA PRO A 194 -24.84 -12.70 9.11
C PRO A 194 -25.54 -13.88 9.75
N LEU A 195 -26.23 -13.66 10.87
CA LEU A 195 -27.10 -14.66 11.49
C LEU A 195 -27.98 -15.22 10.38
N LYS A 196 -27.85 -16.53 10.12
CA LYS A 196 -28.63 -17.25 9.13
C LYS A 196 -30.11 -16.88 9.32
N ARG A 197 -30.68 -16.34 8.25
CA ARG A 197 -32.12 -16.11 8.08
C ARG A 197 -32.86 -17.39 8.48
N GLU A 198 -33.82 -17.24 9.38
CA GLU A 198 -34.57 -18.33 10.01
C GLU A 198 -35.06 -19.34 8.98
N MET A 199 -34.69 -20.61 9.20
CA MET A 199 -35.35 -21.75 8.59
C MET A 199 -36.80 -21.73 9.08
N ARG A 200 -37.74 -21.34 8.22
CA ARG A 200 -39.16 -21.60 8.44
C ARG A 200 -39.32 -23.11 8.61
N ARG A 201 -39.52 -23.55 9.85
CA ARG A 201 -40.04 -24.88 10.15
C ARG A 201 -41.47 -24.92 9.64
N GLY A 202 -41.69 -25.63 8.52
CA GLY A 202 -42.99 -26.19 8.24
C GLY A 202 -43.25 -27.33 9.21
N PHE A 203 -44.34 -27.26 9.96
CA PHE A 203 -45.11 -28.40 10.50
C PHE A 203 -46.48 -27.85 10.93
N GLY A 204 -47.55 -28.43 10.39
CA GLY A 204 -48.95 -28.08 10.64
C GLY A 204 -49.77 -28.17 9.37
#